data_AF-A0A0Q7N420-F1
#
_entry.id   AF-A0A0Q7N420-F1
#
_cell.length_a   1.000
_cell.length_b   1.000
_cell.length_c   1.000
_cell.angle_alpha   90.00
_cell.angle_beta   90.00
_cell.angle_gamma   90.00
#
_symmetry.space_group_name_H-M   'P 1'
#
loop_
_entity.id
_entity.type
_entity.pdbx_description
1 polymer ?
#
loop_
_entity_poly.entity_id
_entity_poly.type
_entity_poly.pdbx_seq_one_letter_code
_entity_poly.pdbx_strand_id
1 'polypeptide(L)' 'MKADLVDEHRWLQQLTGRWRLTFNPSQESGDMDGGASWEETARLLGDAWIVAEATGTMPDGSAATNILALGYDPARKL' A
#
# COMPACT_ATOMS: atom_id res chain seq x y z
N MET A 1 -15.90 -9.21 17.32
CA MET A 1 -16.31 -10.18 16.28
C MET A 1 -15.03 -10.82 15.77
N LYS A 2 -14.89 -12.15 15.85
CA LYS A 2 -13.71 -12.86 15.34
C LYS A 2 -14.07 -13.29 13.92
N ALA A 3 -13.38 -12.79 12.91
CA ALA A 3 -13.59 -13.23 11.55
C ALA A 3 -13.12 -14.69 11.44
N ASP A 4 -13.87 -15.54 10.75
CA ASP A 4 -13.39 -16.87 10.40
C ASP A 4 -12.25 -16.70 9.39
N LEU A 5 -11.02 -16.95 9.85
CA LEU A 5 -9.83 -16.75 9.04
C LEU A 5 -9.64 -17.90 8.06
N VAL A 6 -9.32 -17.55 6.82
CA VAL A 6 -8.95 -18.47 5.75
C VAL A 6 -7.51 -18.21 5.33
N ASP A 7 -6.97 -19.06 4.46
CA ASP A 7 -5.56 -18.97 4.08
C ASP A 7 -5.23 -17.67 3.35
N GLU A 8 -6.16 -17.08 2.60
CA GLU A 8 -5.98 -15.79 1.94
C GLU A 8 -5.80 -14.64 2.94
N HIS A 9 -6.46 -14.70 4.11
CA HIS A 9 -6.21 -13.72 5.19
C HIS A 9 -4.78 -13.85 5.73
N ARG A 10 -4.29 -15.08 5.87
CA ARG A 10 -2.89 -15.34 6.28
C ARG A 10 -1.90 -14.90 5.20
N TRP A 11 -2.26 -15.10 3.93
CA TRP A 11 -1.44 -14.69 2.81
C TRP A 11 -1.16 -13.18 2.81
N LEU A 12 -2.15 -12.35 3.18
CA LEU A 12 -1.99 -10.89 3.29
C LEU A 12 -0.89 -10.47 4.28
N GLN A 13 -0.56 -11.28 5.29
CA GLN A 13 0.48 -10.96 6.27
C GLN A 13 1.86 -10.78 5.61
N GLN A 14 2.09 -11.44 4.47
CA GLN A 14 3.33 -11.34 3.71
C GLN A 14 3.55 -9.95 3.10
N LEU A 15 2.50 -9.13 2.99
CA LEU A 15 2.56 -7.77 2.48
C LEU A 15 2.95 -6.75 3.57
N THR A 16 3.02 -7.17 4.83
CA THR A 16 3.44 -6.29 5.93
C THR A 16 4.93 -6.00 5.88
N GLY A 17 5.32 -4.81 6.32
CA GLY A 17 6.71 -4.37 6.30
C GLY A 17 6.86 -2.95 5.80
N ARG A 18 8.11 -2.60 5.46
CA ARG A 18 8.46 -1.31 4.87
C ARG A 18 8.76 -1.49 3.40
N TRP A 19 8.13 -0.67 2.59
CA TRP A 19 8.26 -0.69 1.14
C TRP A 19 8.78 0.65 0.63
N ARG A 20 9.60 0.58 -0.42
CA ARG A 20 9.95 1.74 -1.23
C ARG A 20 9.14 1.67 -2.52
N LEU A 21 8.35 2.71 -2.76
CA LEU A 21 7.52 2.84 -3.94
C LEU A 21 8.25 3.74 -4.95
N THR A 22 8.40 3.22 -6.17
CA THR A 22 9.01 3.94 -7.28
C THR A 22 8.00 4.07 -8.41
N PHE A 23 7.76 5.28 -8.85
CA PHE A 23 6.93 5.57 -10.01
C PHE A 23 7.84 5.90 -11.18
N ASN A 24 7.55 5.31 -12.35
CA ASN A 24 8.19 5.73 -13.59
C ASN A 24 7.22 6.66 -14.32
N PRO A 25 7.30 7.99 -14.11
CA PRO A 25 6.46 8.91 -14.87
C PRO A 25 6.82 8.74 -16.34
N SER A 26 5.84 8.45 -17.19
CA SER A 26 6.06 8.47 -18.63
C SER A 26 6.57 9.85 -19.06
N GLN A 27 7.44 9.87 -20.08
CA GLN A 27 8.14 11.07 -20.59
C GLN A 27 7.24 12.28 -20.96
N GLU A 28 5.92 12.13 -20.99
CA GLU A 28 4.99 13.23 -21.28
C GLU A 28 4.84 14.23 -20.13
N SER A 29 5.16 13.82 -18.91
CA SER A 29 5.25 14.73 -17.76
C SER A 29 6.70 15.18 -17.63
N GLY A 30 7.05 16.28 -18.30
CA GLY A 30 8.41 16.80 -18.43
C GLY A 30 9.24 16.66 -17.15
N ASP A 31 10.47 16.16 -17.33
CA ASP A 31 11.52 15.90 -16.35
C ASP A 31 11.15 16.21 -14.89
N MET A 32 10.45 15.27 -14.26
CA MET A 32 10.59 15.12 -12.82
C MET A 32 11.95 14.49 -12.55
N ASP A 33 13.00 15.29 -12.69
CA ASP A 33 14.35 15.00 -12.20
C ASP A 33 14.27 14.87 -10.67
N GLY A 34 13.93 13.67 -10.23
CA GLY A 34 13.61 13.39 -8.84
C GLY A 34 12.44 12.43 -8.78
N GLY A 35 12.65 11.19 -9.24
CA GLY A 35 11.72 10.10 -9.01
C GLY A 35 11.35 10.06 -7.54
N ALA A 36 10.17 10.57 -7.19
CA ALA A 36 9.75 10.70 -5.81
C ALA A 36 9.76 9.29 -5.20
N SER A 37 10.70 9.03 -4.29
CA SER A 37 10.74 7.79 -3.54
C SER A 37 9.69 7.92 -2.45
N TRP A 38 8.56 7.27 -2.64
CA TRP A 38 7.55 7.16 -1.60
C TRP A 38 7.96 6.03 -0.65
N GLU A 39 7.80 6.24 0.65
CA GLU A 39 7.97 5.19 1.65
C GLU A 39 6.62 4.76 2.16
N GLU A 40 6.39 3.46 2.23
CA GLU A 40 5.17 2.87 2.76
C GLU A 40 5.47 1.94 3.93
N THR A 41 4.64 2.04 4.97
CA THR A 41 4.64 1.09 6.09
C THR A 41 3.31 0.36 6.11
N ALA A 42 3.35 -0.94 5.85
CA ALA A 42 2.22 -1.85 5.90
C ALA A 42 2.21 -2.66 7.20
N ARG A 43 1.06 -2.71 7.86
CA ARG A 43 0.86 -3.44 9.12
C ARG A 43 -0.50 -4.14 9.13
N LEU A 44 -0.63 -5.12 10.01
CA LEU A 44 -1.92 -5.76 10.24
C LEU A 44 -2.92 -4.82 10.94
N LEU A 45 -4.18 -5.00 10.58
CA LEU A 45 -5.32 -4.46 11.30
C LEU A 45 -6.18 -5.65 11.76
N GLY A 46 -5.91 -6.13 12.97
CA GLY A 46 -6.40 -7.43 13.42
C GLY A 46 -5.78 -8.57 12.60
N ASP A 47 -6.53 -9.63 12.32
CA ASP A 47 -6.00 -10.82 11.65
C ASP A 47 -6.43 -10.98 10.18
N ALA A 48 -7.35 -10.14 9.70
CA ALA A 48 -8.00 -10.29 8.38
C ALA A 48 -7.69 -9.18 7.37
N TRP A 49 -7.03 -8.10 7.81
CA TRP A 49 -6.76 -6.91 7.00
C TRP A 49 -5.30 -6.48 7.15
N ILE A 50 -4.78 -5.85 6.11
CA ILE A 50 -3.63 -4.96 6.23
C ILE A 50 -4.07 -3.51 6.05
N VAL A 51 -3.34 -2.60 6.68
CA VAL A 51 -3.36 -1.17 6.39
C VAL A 51 -1.95 -0.73 6.06
N ALA A 52 -1.80 0.01 4.96
CA ALA A 52 -0.54 0.56 4.51
C ALA A 52 -0.65 2.08 4.43
N GLU A 53 0.31 2.77 5.02
CA GLU A 53 0.41 4.22 4.97
C GLU A 53 1.67 4.59 4.19
N ALA A 54 1.50 5.34 3.12
CA ALA A 54 2.58 5.82 2.27
C ALA A 54 2.72 7.34 2.40
N THR A 55 3.95 7.80 2.54
CA THR A 55 4.29 9.24 2.53
C THR A 55 5.28 9.53 1.44
N GLY A 56 5.16 10.69 0.81
CA GLY A 56 6.10 11.15 -0.18
C GLY A 56 5.88 12.61 -0.55
N THR A 57 6.60 13.04 -1.58
CA THR A 57 6.56 14.42 -2.08
C THR A 57 5.87 14.44 -3.44
N MET A 58 4.93 15.36 -3.61
CA MET A 58 4.30 15.64 -4.90
C MET A 58 5.22 16.46 -5.82
N PRO A 59 4.92 16.55 -7.13
CA PRO A 59 5.75 17.30 -8.07
C PRO A 59 5.91 18.79 -7.72
N ASP A 60 4.94 19.38 -7.03
CA ASP A 60 4.96 20.76 -6.55
C ASP A 60 5.79 20.97 -5.26
N GLY A 61 6.45 19.91 -4.77
CA GLY A 61 7.25 19.92 -3.55
C GLY A 61 6.45 19.79 -2.25
N SER A 62 5.12 19.71 -2.32
CA SER A 62 4.30 19.52 -1.12
C SER A 62 4.30 18.07 -0.64
N ALA A 63 4.09 17.88 0.66
CA ALA A 63 4.00 16.54 1.26
C ALA A 63 2.64 15.92 0.99
N ALA A 64 2.62 14.61 0.75
CA ALA A 64 1.39 13.86 0.58
C ALA A 64 1.42 12.54 1.33
N THR A 65 0.23 12.09 1.75
CA THR A 65 0.00 10.84 2.47
C THR A 65 -1.11 10.06 1.78
N ASN A 66 -0.91 8.76 1.64
CA ASN A 66 -1.91 7.82 1.12
C ASN A 66 -2.11 6.69 2.15
N ILE A 67 -3.35 6.25 2.33
CA ILE A 67 -3.69 5.12 3.19
C ILE A 67 -4.47 4.10 2.37
N LEU A 68 -3.94 2.89 2.27
CA LEU A 68 -4.56 1.73 1.66
C LEU A 68 -5.03 0.76 2.75
N ALA A 69 -6.26 0.28 2.65
CA ALA A 69 -6.73 -0.88 3.41
C ALA A 69 -7.05 -2.02 2.44
N LEU A 70 -6.50 -3.20 2.70
CA LEU A 70 -6.71 -4.39 1.88
C LEU A 70 -7.16 -5.56 2.74
N GLY A 71 -8.22 -6.23 2.28
CA GLY A 71 -8.81 -7.41 2.90
C GLY A 71 -9.34 -8.37 1.85
N TYR A 72 -9.65 -9.59 2.27
CA TYR A 72 -10.21 -10.64 1.42
C TYR A 72 -11.64 -10.97 1.87
N ASP A 73 -12.55 -11.22 0.93
CA ASP A 73 -13.92 -11.64 1.20
C ASP A 73 -14.12 -13.09 0.73
N PRO A 74 -14.12 -14.07 1.64
CA PRO A 74 -14.28 -15.49 1.28
C PRO A 74 -15.59 -15.80 0.55
N ALA A 75 -16.63 -14.98 0.71
CA ALA A 75 -17.92 -15.20 0.05
C ALA A 75 -17.89 -14.88 -1.45
N ARG A 76 -16.81 -14.23 -1.94
CA ARG A 76 -16.62 -13.84 -3.34
C ARG A 76 -15.65 -14.74 -4.10
N LYS A 77 -15.19 -15.83 -3.49
CA LYS A 77 -14.34 -16.81 -4.16
C LYS A 77 -15.13 -17.48 -5.30
N LEU A 78 -14.64 -17.34 -6.53
CA LEU A 78 -15.19 -17.96 -7.74
C LEU A 78 -14.82 -19.45 -7.81
#